data_AF-A0A923R9I0-F1
#
_entry.id   AF-A0A923R9I0-F1
#
_cell.length_a   1.000
_cell.length_b   1.000
_cell.length_c   1.000
_cell.angle_alpha   90.00
_cell.angle_beta   90.00
_cell.angle_gamma   90.00
#
_symmetry.space_group_name_H-M   'P 1'
#
loop_
_entity.id
_entity.type
_entity.pdbx_description
1 polymer ?
#
loop_
_entity_poly.entity_id
_entity_poly.type
_entity_poly.pdbx_seq_one_letter_code
_entity_poly.pdbx_strand_id
1 'polypeptide(L)' 'MENSFYEVRPYLFLMIALYALIYANTFVGYACAAILVFSAAFVIRSRYLYRVQRTN' A
#
# COMPACT_ATOMS: atom_id res chain seq x y z
N MET A 1 20.20 -3.12 -7.12
CA MET A 1 19.66 -3.02 -5.74
C MET A 1 18.39 -2.17 -5.65
N GLU A 2 18.06 -1.33 -6.64
CA GLU A 2 16.85 -0.46 -6.60
C GLU A 2 15.50 -1.21 -6.68
N ASN A 3 15.49 -2.40 -7.29
CA ASN A 3 14.24 -3.15 -7.50
C ASN A 3 13.58 -3.60 -6.19
N SER A 4 14.38 -3.98 -5.20
CA SER A 4 13.90 -4.41 -3.88
C SER A 4 13.30 -3.24 -3.08
N PHE A 5 13.85 -2.03 -3.20
CA PHE A 5 13.28 -0.85 -2.55
C PHE A 5 11.89 -0.49 -3.10
N TYR A 6 11.67 -0.67 -4.40
CA TYR A 6 10.36 -0.48 -5.01
C TYR A 6 9.35 -1.57 -4.64
N GLU A 7 9.81 -2.78 -4.34
CA GLU A 7 8.97 -3.88 -3.86
C GLU A 7 8.49 -3.69 -2.41
N VAL A 8 9.32 -3.08 -1.56
CA VAL A 8 9.00 -2.93 -0.12
C VAL A 8 8.12 -1.70 0.18
N ARG A 9 8.17 -0.65 -0.66
CA ARG A 9 7.35 0.57 -0.54
C ARG A 9 5.86 0.35 -0.24
N PRO A 10 5.11 -0.49 -0.99
CA PRO A 10 3.68 -0.69 -0.70
C PRO A 10 3.42 -1.30 0.69
N TYR A 11 4.33 -2.15 1.18
CA TYR A 11 4.23 -2.73 2.52
C TYR A 11 4.50 -1.68 3.62
N LEU A 12 5.43 -0.76 3.39
CA LEU A 12 5.66 0.37 4.29
C LEU A 12 4.44 1.29 4.39
N PHE A 13 3.80 1.62 3.27
CA PHE A 13 2.57 2.41 3.27
C PHE A 13 1.44 1.70 4.02
N LEU A 14 1.33 0.38 3.88
CA LEU A 14 0.34 -0.43 4.57
C LEU A 14 0.58 -0.48 6.09
N MET A 15 1.83 -0.60 6.54
CA MET A 15 2.21 -0.53 7.95
C MET A 15 1.92 0.84 8.56
N ILE A 16 2.24 1.93 7.84
CA ILE A 16 1.95 3.30 8.28
C ILE A 16 0.44 3.53 8.35
N ALA A 17 -0.33 3.02 7.40
CA ALA A 17 -1.78 3.12 7.43
C ALA A 17 -2.41 2.39 8.62
N LEU A 18 -1.92 1.18 8.93
CA LEU A 18 -2.33 0.43 10.13
C LEU A 18 -1.97 1.17 11.41
N TYR A 19 -0.76 1.72 11.48
CA TYR A 19 -0.34 2.52 12.63
C TYR A 19 -1.22 3.76 12.82
N ALA A 20 -1.48 4.48 11.72
CA ALA A 20 -2.40 5.62 11.72
C ALA A 20 -3.82 5.20 12.13
N LEU A 21 -4.30 4.03 11.72
CA LEU A 21 -5.63 3.55 12.10
C LEU A 21 -5.75 3.26 13.61
N ILE A 22 -4.69 2.72 14.22
CA ILE A 22 -4.65 2.37 15.64
C ILE A 22 -4.49 3.61 16.52
N TYR A 23 -3.67 4.57 16.08
CA TYR A 23 -3.29 5.73 16.90
C TYR A 23 -4.02 7.03 16.56
N ALA A 24 -4.58 7.16 15.36
CA ALA A 24 -5.30 8.37 15.00
C ALA A 24 -6.74 8.31 15.53
N ASN A 25 -7.01 9.16 16.51
CA ASN A 25 -8.35 9.37 17.05
C ASN A 25 -9.05 10.58 16.40
N THR A 26 -8.65 10.93 15.17
CA THR A 26 -9.16 12.09 14.42
C THR A 26 -9.69 11.66 13.07
N PHE A 27 -10.79 12.27 12.63
CA PHE A 27 -11.43 11.99 11.33
C PHE A 27 -10.46 12.11 10.16
N VAL A 28 -9.55 13.09 10.22
CA VAL A 28 -8.50 13.31 9.22
C VAL A 28 -7.51 12.14 9.15
N GLY A 29 -7.16 11.55 10.30
CA GLY A 29 -6.27 10.38 10.36
C GLY A 29 -6.90 9.13 9.73
N TYR A 30 -8.20 8.89 9.99
CA TYR A 30 -8.95 7.81 9.34
C TYR A 30 -9.05 8.01 7.81
N ALA A 31 -9.33 9.23 7.34
CA ALA A 31 -9.36 9.53 5.91
C ALA A 31 -8.00 9.30 5.24
N CYS A 32 -6.91 9.70 5.91
CA CYS A 32 -5.55 9.48 5.42
C CYS A 32 -5.19 7.99 5.37
N ALA A 33 -5.55 7.22 6.40
CA ALA A 33 -5.36 5.77 6.43
C ALA A 33 -6.13 5.07 5.29
N ALA A 34 -7.38 5.49 5.02
CA ALA A 34 -8.18 4.93 3.92
C ALA A 34 -7.52 5.15 2.55
N ILE A 35 -6.99 6.35 2.29
CA ILE A 35 -6.28 6.66 1.04
C ILE A 35 -5.01 5.80 0.91
N LEU A 36 -4.24 5.63 1.99
CA LEU A 36 -3.02 4.81 1.99
C LEU A 36 -3.33 3.33 1.74
N VAL A 37 -4.37 2.77 2.37
CA VAL A 37 -4.83 1.39 2.14
C VAL A 37 -5.29 1.21 0.70
N PHE A 38 -6.09 2.13 0.17
CA PHE A 38 -6.55 2.09 -1.22
C PHE A 38 -5.38 2.12 -2.21
N SER A 39 -4.40 3.00 -1.97
CA SER A 39 -3.20 3.12 -2.78
C SER A 39 -2.37 1.83 -2.76
N ALA A 40 -2.15 1.24 -1.57
CA ALA A 40 -1.41 -0.01 -1.42
C ALA A 40 -2.12 -1.18 -2.13
N ALA A 41 -3.44 -1.29 -1.96
CA ALA A 41 -4.26 -2.31 -2.62
C ALA A 41 -4.20 -2.19 -4.16
N PHE A 42 -4.27 -0.96 -4.69
CA PHE A 42 -4.16 -0.70 -6.12
C PHE A 42 -2.79 -1.15 -6.67
N VAL A 43 -1.69 -0.80 -5.98
CA VAL A 43 -0.34 -1.21 -6.39
C VAL A 43 -0.20 -2.73 -6.37
N ILE A 44 -0.71 -3.41 -5.34
CA ILE A 44 -0.70 -4.88 -5.26
C ILE A 44 -1.47 -5.49 -6.44
N ARG A 45 -2.66 -4.96 -6.75
CA ARG A 45 -3.48 -5.42 -7.87
C ARG A 45 -2.78 -5.23 -9.22
N SER A 46 -2.18 -4.06 -9.46
CA SER A 46 -1.42 -3.80 -10.69
C SER A 46 -0.22 -4.75 -10.82
N ARG A 47 0.48 -5.04 -9.71
CA ARG A 47 1.57 -6.03 -9.73
C ARG A 47 1.07 -7.45 -9.99
N TYR A 48 -0.08 -7.82 -9.45
CA TYR A 48 -0.68 -9.12 -9.72
C TYR A 48 -1.03 -9.26 -11.22
N LEU A 49 -1.68 -8.27 -11.80
CA LEU A 49 -1.99 -8.23 -13.23
C LEU A 49 -0.73 -8.26 -14.11
N TYR A 50 0.31 -7.51 -13.73
CA TYR A 50 1.59 -7.50 -14.44
C TYR A 50 2.31 -8.85 -14.38
N ARG A 51 2.23 -9.57 -13.25
CA ARG A 51 2.76 -10.94 -13.15
C ARG A 51 1.97 -11.90 -14.03
N VAL A 52 0.64 -11.82 -14.04
CA VAL A 52 -0.22 -12.67 -14.88
C VAL A 52 0.10 -12.47 -16.37
N GLN A 53 0.27 -11.24 -16.83
CA GLN A 53 0.63 -10.93 -18.23
C GLN A 53 2.02 -11.44 -18.65
N ARG A 54 2.94 -11.68 -17.71
CA ARG A 54 4.29 -12.16 -18.02
C ARG A 54 4.37 -13.68 -18.19
N THR A 55 3.36 -14.40 -17.73
CA THR A 55 3.24 -15.87 -17.79
C THR A 55 2.43 -16.37 -18.98
N ASN A 56 1.83 -15.47 -19.76
CA ASN A 56 1.03 -15.74 -20.96
C ASN A 56 1.81 -15.27 -22.19
#